data_AF-A0A534IYP9-F1
#
_entry.id   AF-A0A534IYP9-F1
#
_cell.length_a   1.000
_cell.length_b   1.000
_cell.length_c   1.000
_cell.angle_alpha   90.00
_cell.angle_beta   90.00
_cell.angle_gamma   90.00
#
_symmetry.space_group_name_H-M   'P 1'
#
loop_
_entity.id
_entity.type
_entity.pdbx_description
1 polymer ?
#
loop_
_entity_poly.entity_id
_entity_poly.type
_entity_poly.pdbx_seq_one_letter_code
_entity_poly.pdbx_strand_id
1 'polypeptide(L)'
;APGKPFFFRAPPVAVEALRHLGVTVVTLANNHALDFGEEALMDTMAHLEAAGIAVVGVGSNEQAARQPVALEVGGFHLAIVAFTDHPADFAATKDRPGVAFADLVEGLPAWLSHAIGHPAADAVLVTPHWGPNMSPDPVPRVRSAARSLIDAGATVIAGHSAHVFHGVQGRVLYDLGDFIDDYATEPDLRNDLGLLFVLGLDDQGPVRVEGVPLRLEFCHTRLAERDEAAWIERRFRQACAPFDTDVAVANGRLVVTWR
;
A
#
# COMPACT_ATOMS: atom_id res chain seq x y z
N ALA A 1 -21.07 -0.15 8.21
CA ALA A 1 -21.28 -0.32 9.68
C ALA A 1 -21.96 0.92 10.27
N PRO A 2 -22.93 0.79 11.19
CA PRO A 2 -23.60 1.95 11.80
C PRO A 2 -22.56 2.88 12.47
N GLY A 3 -22.59 4.17 12.16
CA GLY A 3 -21.71 5.18 12.77
C GLY A 3 -20.39 5.48 12.05
N LYS A 4 -20.09 4.82 10.92
CA LYS A 4 -18.94 5.22 10.09
C LYS A 4 -19.25 6.53 9.34
N PRO A 5 -18.36 7.55 9.37
CA PRO A 5 -18.63 8.85 8.76
C PRO A 5 -18.57 8.84 7.23
N PHE A 6 -17.78 7.93 6.64
CA PHE A 6 -17.53 7.88 5.20
C PHE A 6 -17.69 6.46 4.65
N PHE A 7 -18.27 6.37 3.46
CA PHE A 7 -18.45 5.14 2.70
C PHE A 7 -17.97 5.38 1.28
N PHE A 8 -17.02 4.57 0.81
CA PHE A 8 -16.46 4.68 -0.53
C PHE A 8 -16.93 3.51 -1.42
N ARG A 9 -17.19 3.84 -2.68
CA ARG A 9 -17.46 2.87 -3.74
C ARG A 9 -17.06 3.48 -5.08
N ALA A 10 -16.68 2.62 -6.02
CA ALA A 10 -16.50 2.98 -7.41
C ALA A 10 -17.54 2.26 -8.28
N PRO A 11 -17.95 2.81 -9.43
CA PRO A 11 -18.75 2.06 -10.38
C PRO A 11 -17.92 0.89 -10.96
N PRO A 12 -18.52 -0.25 -11.35
CA PRO A 12 -17.78 -1.39 -11.90
C PRO A 12 -16.85 -1.05 -13.09
N VAL A 13 -17.22 -0.04 -13.89
CA VAL A 13 -16.38 0.46 -15.01
C VAL A 13 -15.01 1.00 -14.56
N ALA A 14 -14.83 1.35 -13.29
CA ALA A 14 -13.54 1.80 -12.75
C ALA A 14 -12.44 0.73 -12.88
N VAL A 15 -12.80 -0.55 -12.95
CA VAL A 15 -11.85 -1.64 -13.22
C VAL A 15 -11.13 -1.46 -14.56
N GLU A 16 -11.79 -0.86 -15.55
CA GLU A 16 -11.14 -0.57 -16.84
C GLU A 16 -9.99 0.41 -16.70
N ALA A 17 -10.03 1.37 -15.77
CA ALA A 17 -8.90 2.27 -15.52
C ALA A 17 -7.67 1.49 -15.02
N LEU A 18 -7.87 0.52 -14.11
CA LEU A 18 -6.80 -0.37 -13.63
C LEU A 18 -6.20 -1.20 -14.77
N ARG A 19 -7.04 -1.72 -15.67
CA ARG A 19 -6.58 -2.47 -16.86
C ARG A 19 -5.77 -1.59 -17.82
N HIS A 20 -6.21 -0.35 -18.07
CA HIS A 20 -5.45 0.59 -18.90
C HIS A 20 -4.08 0.94 -18.30
N LEU A 21 -3.97 0.96 -16.97
CA LEU A 21 -2.71 1.17 -16.26
C LEU A 21 -1.81 -0.08 -16.24
N GLY A 22 -2.32 -1.25 -16.66
CA GLY A 22 -1.59 -2.51 -16.62
C GLY A 22 -1.43 -3.08 -15.21
N VAL A 23 -2.39 -2.78 -14.31
CA VAL A 23 -2.36 -3.29 -12.92
C VAL A 23 -2.61 -4.80 -12.92
N THR A 24 -1.67 -5.55 -12.35
CA THR A 24 -1.77 -7.02 -12.21
C THR A 24 -2.35 -7.45 -10.87
N VAL A 25 -2.09 -6.68 -9.80
CA VAL A 25 -2.49 -7.00 -8.42
C VAL A 25 -2.97 -5.75 -7.72
N VAL A 26 -4.05 -5.88 -6.94
CA VAL A 26 -4.51 -4.85 -6.00
C VAL A 26 -4.64 -5.44 -4.60
N THR A 27 -4.34 -4.62 -3.59
CA THR A 27 -4.73 -4.91 -2.21
C THR A 27 -6.09 -4.30 -1.92
N LEU A 28 -6.98 -5.08 -1.32
CA LEU A 28 -8.23 -4.58 -0.73
C LEU A 28 -8.19 -4.63 0.81
N ALA A 29 -7.06 -4.99 1.42
CA ALA A 29 -6.91 -4.90 2.87
C ALA A 29 -6.86 -3.44 3.28
N ASN A 30 -7.99 -2.88 3.70
CA ASN A 30 -8.08 -1.53 4.23
C ASN A 30 -9.33 -1.36 5.09
N ASN A 31 -9.39 -0.24 5.79
CA ASN A 31 -10.50 0.13 6.65
C ASN A 31 -11.83 0.43 5.92
N HIS A 32 -11.87 0.40 4.58
CA HIS A 32 -13.03 0.64 3.71
C HIS A 32 -13.54 -0.60 2.97
N ALA A 33 -12.87 -1.74 3.08
CA ALA A 33 -13.19 -2.97 2.34
C ALA A 33 -14.63 -3.48 2.52
N LEU A 34 -15.25 -3.19 3.67
CA LEU A 34 -16.61 -3.63 4.03
C LEU A 34 -17.58 -2.45 4.22
N ASP A 35 -17.34 -1.31 3.55
CA ASP A 35 -18.23 -0.15 3.62
C ASP A 35 -19.68 -0.51 3.27
N PHE A 36 -19.86 -1.29 2.21
CA PHE A 36 -21.16 -1.78 1.74
C PHE A 36 -21.40 -3.26 2.09
N GLY A 37 -20.65 -3.78 3.07
CA GLY A 37 -20.80 -5.14 3.58
C GLY A 37 -20.18 -6.23 2.71
N GLU A 38 -20.37 -7.47 3.16
CA GLU A 38 -19.71 -8.67 2.62
C GLU A 38 -20.09 -8.93 1.16
N GLU A 39 -21.36 -8.70 0.79
CA GLU A 39 -21.83 -8.87 -0.59
C GLU A 39 -21.09 -7.93 -1.55
N ALA A 40 -20.92 -6.65 -1.18
CA ALA A 40 -20.21 -5.68 -2.00
C ALA A 40 -18.70 -5.95 -2.08
N LEU A 41 -18.09 -6.48 -1.01
CA LEU A 41 -16.70 -6.94 -1.04
C LEU A 41 -16.54 -8.09 -2.04
N MET A 42 -17.42 -9.09 -1.99
CA MET A 42 -17.40 -10.23 -2.91
C MET A 42 -17.67 -9.80 -4.36
N ASP A 43 -18.58 -8.84 -4.58
CA ASP A 43 -18.84 -8.25 -5.90
C ASP A 43 -17.60 -7.52 -6.45
N THR A 44 -16.92 -6.74 -5.61
CA THR A 44 -15.65 -6.08 -5.97
C THR A 44 -14.58 -7.10 -6.37
N MET A 45 -14.43 -8.18 -5.60
CA MET A 45 -13.48 -9.26 -5.92
C MET A 45 -13.82 -9.93 -7.26
N ALA A 46 -15.10 -10.23 -7.51
CA ALA A 46 -15.55 -10.84 -8.76
C ALA A 46 -15.29 -9.95 -9.98
N HIS A 47 -15.49 -8.63 -9.85
CA HIS A 47 -15.19 -7.67 -10.92
C HIS A 47 -13.68 -7.59 -11.24
N LEU A 48 -12.82 -7.64 -10.23
CA LEU A 48 -11.36 -7.63 -10.41
C LEU A 48 -10.86 -8.95 -11.00
N GLU A 49 -11.37 -10.08 -10.53
CA GLU A 49 -11.04 -11.41 -11.06
C GLU A 49 -11.45 -11.54 -12.53
N ALA A 50 -12.66 -11.10 -12.89
CA ALA A 50 -13.14 -11.10 -14.27
C ALA A 50 -12.27 -10.22 -15.21
N ALA A 51 -11.57 -9.22 -14.66
CA ALA A 51 -10.62 -8.38 -15.38
C ALA A 51 -9.19 -8.95 -15.44
N GLY A 52 -8.93 -10.09 -14.78
CA GLY A 52 -7.60 -10.70 -14.69
C GLY A 52 -6.67 -10.01 -13.69
N ILE A 53 -7.23 -9.28 -12.72
CA ILE A 53 -6.48 -8.57 -11.68
C ILE A 53 -6.55 -9.40 -10.40
N ALA A 54 -5.39 -9.84 -9.90
CA ALA A 54 -5.35 -10.59 -8.64
C ALA A 54 -5.63 -9.67 -7.45
N VAL A 55 -6.26 -10.22 -6.43
CA VAL A 55 -6.62 -9.51 -5.20
C VAL A 55 -5.88 -10.13 -4.03
N VAL A 56 -5.33 -9.29 -3.14
CA VAL A 56 -4.66 -9.71 -1.91
C VAL A 56 -5.23 -9.00 -0.69
N GLY A 57 -5.18 -9.66 0.47
CA GLY A 57 -5.53 -9.07 1.76
C GLY A 57 -7.02 -9.08 2.10
N VAL A 58 -7.85 -9.70 1.27
CA VAL A 58 -9.27 -9.99 1.53
C VAL A 58 -9.62 -11.37 1.00
N GLY A 59 -10.69 -11.97 1.51
CA GLY A 59 -11.14 -13.27 1.02
C GLY A 59 -12.51 -13.65 1.53
N SER A 60 -13.07 -14.73 0.97
CA SER A 60 -14.36 -15.30 1.40
C SER A 60 -14.33 -15.90 2.81
N ASN A 61 -13.13 -16.12 3.36
CA ASN A 61 -12.86 -16.58 4.71
C ASN A 61 -11.43 -16.19 5.13
N GLU A 62 -11.10 -16.45 6.40
CA GLU A 62 -9.82 -16.11 7.02
C GLU A 62 -8.60 -16.69 6.27
N GLN A 63 -8.69 -17.94 5.79
CA GLN A 63 -7.60 -18.57 5.06
C GLN A 63 -7.36 -17.87 3.72
N ALA A 64 -8.43 -17.62 2.96
CA ALA A 64 -8.35 -16.92 1.68
C ALA A 64 -7.84 -15.49 1.85
N ALA A 65 -8.29 -14.77 2.89
CA ALA A 65 -7.85 -13.40 3.14
C ALA A 65 -6.35 -13.30 3.42
N ARG A 66 -5.81 -14.26 4.17
CA ARG A 66 -4.39 -14.31 4.55
C ARG A 66 -3.48 -14.91 3.48
N GLN A 67 -4.02 -15.41 2.38
CA GLN A 67 -3.26 -16.05 1.32
C GLN A 67 -2.45 -14.99 0.54
N PRO A 68 -1.11 -15.12 0.45
CA PRO A 68 -0.30 -14.25 -0.39
C PRO A 68 -0.61 -14.47 -1.88
N VAL A 69 -0.45 -13.43 -2.68
CA VAL A 69 -0.42 -13.54 -4.15
C VAL A 69 1.03 -13.78 -4.59
N ALA A 70 1.25 -14.75 -5.45
CA ALA A 70 2.56 -15.00 -6.06
C ALA A 70 2.53 -14.58 -7.53
N LEU A 71 3.52 -13.81 -7.96
CA LEU A 71 3.75 -13.42 -9.35
C LEU A 71 5.06 -14.00 -9.85
N GLU A 72 5.06 -14.46 -11.10
CA GLU A 72 6.27 -14.85 -11.81
C GLU A 72 6.49 -13.91 -12.99
N VAL A 73 7.65 -13.26 -13.06
CA VAL A 73 8.03 -12.39 -14.18
C VAL A 73 9.43 -12.75 -14.64
N GLY A 74 9.54 -13.37 -15.82
CA GLY A 74 10.85 -13.75 -16.38
C GLY A 74 11.66 -14.70 -15.49
N GLY A 75 10.98 -15.58 -14.74
CA GLY A 75 11.59 -16.49 -13.77
C GLY A 75 11.85 -15.91 -12.39
N PHE A 76 11.56 -14.62 -12.17
CA PHE A 76 11.60 -13.99 -10.84
C PHE A 76 10.26 -14.14 -10.12
N HIS A 77 10.28 -14.66 -8.89
CA HIS A 77 9.11 -14.93 -8.07
C HIS A 77 8.93 -13.85 -6.99
N LEU A 78 7.85 -13.09 -7.09
CA LEU A 78 7.46 -12.10 -6.10
C LEU A 78 6.24 -12.57 -5.31
N ALA A 79 6.37 -12.73 -4.01
CA ALA A 79 5.23 -12.89 -3.11
C ALA A 79 4.75 -11.53 -2.61
N ILE A 80 3.44 -11.33 -2.61
CA ILE A 80 2.78 -10.11 -2.12
C ILE A 80 1.89 -10.51 -0.94
N VAL A 81 2.18 -9.92 0.22
CA VAL A 81 1.44 -10.11 1.46
C VAL A 81 0.77 -8.80 1.83
N ALA A 82 -0.56 -8.79 1.93
CA ALA A 82 -1.32 -7.60 2.32
C ALA A 82 -2.15 -7.87 3.56
N PHE A 83 -2.28 -6.87 4.41
CA PHE A 83 -3.07 -6.94 5.62
C PHE A 83 -3.45 -5.53 6.09
N THR A 84 -4.39 -5.44 7.01
CA THR A 84 -4.72 -4.19 7.69
C THR A 84 -4.71 -4.35 9.20
N ASP A 85 -4.28 -3.31 9.92
CA ASP A 85 -4.33 -3.28 11.38
C ASP A 85 -5.62 -2.65 11.95
N HIS A 86 -6.55 -2.23 11.09
CA HIS A 86 -7.87 -1.72 11.51
C HIS A 86 -8.91 -1.67 10.36
N PRO A 87 -10.21 -1.76 10.68
CA PRO A 87 -10.78 -2.11 11.98
C PRO A 87 -10.84 -3.63 12.17
N ALA A 88 -10.78 -4.09 13.43
CA ALA A 88 -10.85 -5.51 13.77
C ALA A 88 -12.18 -6.17 13.37
N ASP A 89 -13.28 -5.42 13.39
CA ASP A 89 -14.61 -5.93 13.07
C ASP A 89 -14.76 -6.39 11.61
N PHE A 90 -13.86 -5.92 10.74
CA PHE A 90 -13.80 -6.27 9.32
C PHE A 90 -13.02 -7.57 9.05
N ALA A 91 -12.40 -8.15 10.09
CA ALA A 91 -11.63 -9.38 9.95
C ALA A 91 -12.49 -10.50 9.35
N ALA A 92 -11.94 -11.15 8.32
CA ALA A 92 -12.48 -12.40 7.82
C ALA A 92 -12.45 -13.46 8.93
N THR A 93 -13.49 -14.28 9.01
CA THR A 93 -13.54 -15.42 9.92
C THR A 93 -13.58 -16.71 9.11
N LYS A 94 -13.69 -17.86 9.77
CA LYS A 94 -13.81 -19.16 9.09
C LYS A 94 -14.94 -19.18 8.04
N ASP A 95 -16.06 -18.54 8.37
CA ASP A 95 -17.31 -18.63 7.58
C ASP A 95 -17.81 -17.25 7.13
N ARG A 96 -16.98 -16.21 7.23
CA ARG A 96 -17.35 -14.83 6.90
C ARG A 96 -16.27 -14.14 6.06
N PRO A 97 -16.63 -13.53 4.91
CA PRO A 97 -15.71 -12.71 4.13
C PRO A 97 -15.18 -11.52 4.92
N GLY A 98 -14.01 -11.02 4.55
CA GLY A 98 -13.44 -9.83 5.15
C GLY A 98 -11.96 -9.64 4.84
N VAL A 99 -11.33 -8.77 5.63
CA VAL A 99 -9.92 -8.41 5.47
C VAL A 99 -8.99 -9.37 6.24
N ALA A 100 -7.75 -9.47 5.77
CA ALA A 100 -6.64 -10.03 6.54
C ALA A 100 -6.27 -9.05 7.65
N PHE A 101 -6.93 -9.19 8.79
CA PHE A 101 -6.64 -8.36 9.96
C PHE A 101 -5.39 -8.85 10.70
N ALA A 102 -4.48 -7.94 11.02
CA ALA A 102 -3.33 -8.19 11.88
C ALA A 102 -3.30 -7.13 13.00
N ASP A 103 -3.52 -7.57 14.24
CA ASP A 103 -3.26 -6.70 15.39
C ASP A 103 -1.74 -6.55 15.59
N LEU A 104 -1.23 -5.34 15.41
CA LEU A 104 0.19 -5.02 15.57
C LEU A 104 0.52 -4.45 16.95
N VAL A 105 -0.45 -4.32 17.87
CA VAL A 105 -0.24 -3.75 19.21
C VAL A 105 0.66 -4.65 20.06
N GLU A 106 0.40 -5.95 20.04
CA GLU A 106 1.10 -6.96 20.85
C GLU A 106 2.31 -7.59 20.13
N GLY A 107 2.63 -7.10 18.93
CA GLY A 107 3.71 -7.63 18.08
C GLY A 107 3.19 -8.27 16.79
N LEU A 108 4.06 -9.00 16.10
CA LEU A 108 3.73 -9.57 14.79
C LEU A 108 2.95 -10.90 14.93
N PRO A 109 1.72 -11.01 14.41
CA PRO A 109 0.96 -12.25 14.49
C PRO A 109 1.66 -13.42 13.78
N ALA A 110 1.58 -14.62 14.36
CA ALA A 110 2.26 -15.80 13.83
C ALA A 110 1.90 -16.14 12.37
N TRP A 111 0.63 -15.94 11.98
CA TRP A 111 0.19 -16.16 10.61
C TRP A 111 0.90 -15.24 9.61
N LEU A 112 1.17 -13.99 10.03
CA LEU A 112 1.79 -12.99 9.18
C LEU A 112 3.28 -13.26 9.04
N SER A 113 3.95 -13.63 10.14
CA SER A 113 5.34 -14.11 10.08
C SER A 113 5.49 -15.33 9.17
N HIS A 114 4.54 -16.27 9.22
CA HIS A 114 4.55 -17.45 8.35
C HIS A 114 4.33 -17.09 6.88
N ALA A 115 3.37 -16.19 6.58
CA ALA A 115 3.11 -15.71 5.23
C ALA A 115 4.32 -14.98 4.61
N ILE A 116 5.09 -14.26 5.43
CA ILE A 116 6.29 -13.53 5.00
C ILE A 116 7.49 -14.46 4.82
N GLY A 117 7.69 -15.43 5.71
CA GLY A 117 8.86 -16.33 5.70
C GLY A 117 8.86 -17.39 4.60
N HIS A 118 8.12 -17.21 3.50
CA HIS A 118 7.89 -18.25 2.51
C HIS A 118 9.16 -18.55 1.66
N PRO A 119 9.73 -19.77 1.73
CA PRO A 119 11.04 -20.10 1.13
C PRO A 119 11.01 -20.29 -0.40
N ALA A 120 9.92 -19.93 -1.07
CA ALA A 120 9.72 -20.16 -2.51
C ALA A 120 9.47 -18.87 -3.32
N ALA A 121 9.87 -17.73 -2.76
CA ALA A 121 9.86 -16.44 -3.45
C ALA A 121 11.27 -15.83 -3.41
N ASP A 122 11.66 -15.18 -4.50
CA ASP A 122 12.92 -14.44 -4.59
C ASP A 122 12.81 -13.12 -3.80
N ALA A 123 11.60 -12.53 -3.77
CA ALA A 123 11.29 -11.36 -2.95
C ALA A 123 9.89 -11.42 -2.34
N VAL A 124 9.73 -10.74 -1.20
CA VAL A 124 8.45 -10.57 -0.50
C VAL A 124 8.14 -9.09 -0.33
N LEU A 125 7.10 -8.63 -1.03
CA LEU A 125 6.50 -7.31 -0.83
C LEU A 125 5.41 -7.42 0.23
N VAL A 126 5.56 -6.67 1.32
CA VAL A 126 4.50 -6.52 2.32
C VAL A 126 3.82 -5.16 2.15
N THR A 127 2.50 -5.16 1.94
CA THR A 127 1.69 -3.94 1.74
C THR A 127 0.64 -3.76 2.84
N PRO A 128 1.03 -3.21 4.00
CA PRO A 128 0.12 -3.00 5.12
C PRO A 128 -0.74 -1.75 4.94
N HIS A 129 -2.03 -1.86 5.28
CA HIS A 129 -2.86 -0.71 5.58
C HIS A 129 -2.84 -0.44 7.08
N TRP A 130 -2.08 0.57 7.51
CA TRP A 130 -1.71 0.73 8.92
C TRP A 130 -1.69 2.16 9.43
N GLY A 131 -1.82 2.31 10.75
CA GLY A 131 -1.72 3.62 11.38
C GLY A 131 -2.84 4.60 11.00
N PRO A 132 -2.80 5.82 11.55
CA PRO A 132 -3.89 6.78 11.39
C PRO A 132 -3.89 7.48 10.02
N ASN A 133 -5.08 7.76 9.49
CA ASN A 133 -5.26 8.63 8.32
C ASN A 133 -4.76 10.05 8.63
N MET A 134 -4.33 10.80 7.61
CA MET A 134 -3.85 12.19 7.69
C MET A 134 -2.69 12.41 8.68
N SER A 135 -1.85 11.38 8.86
CA SER A 135 -0.63 11.49 9.66
C SER A 135 0.55 11.88 8.76
N PRO A 136 1.30 12.94 9.06
CA PRO A 136 2.43 13.35 8.21
C PRO A 136 3.65 12.42 8.32
N ASP A 137 3.75 11.64 9.39
CA ASP A 137 4.93 10.83 9.71
C ASP A 137 4.52 9.49 10.35
N PRO A 138 5.33 8.43 10.21
CA PRO A 138 5.00 7.12 10.76
C PRO A 138 5.04 7.13 12.28
N VAL A 139 3.90 6.81 12.90
CA VAL A 139 3.80 6.71 14.37
C VAL A 139 4.69 5.59 14.93
N PRO A 140 5.14 5.67 16.21
CA PRO A 140 6.10 4.72 16.78
C PRO A 140 5.70 3.24 16.63
N ARG A 141 4.41 2.91 16.75
CA ARG A 141 3.88 1.56 16.56
C ARG A 141 4.11 1.04 15.14
N VAL A 142 3.82 1.85 14.12
CA VAL A 142 4.07 1.54 12.70
C VAL A 142 5.56 1.33 12.45
N ARG A 143 6.42 2.19 13.01
CA ARG A 143 7.88 2.02 12.90
C ARG A 143 8.38 0.73 13.56
N SER A 144 7.78 0.34 14.68
CA SER A 144 8.12 -0.92 15.36
C SER A 144 7.66 -2.13 14.57
N ALA A 145 6.42 -2.12 14.07
CA ALA A 145 5.89 -3.18 13.23
C ALA A 145 6.71 -3.36 11.95
N ALA A 146 7.12 -2.26 11.29
CA ALA A 146 7.97 -2.32 10.11
C ALA A 146 9.29 -3.06 10.36
N ARG A 147 9.94 -2.84 11.52
CA ARG A 147 11.15 -3.60 11.89
C ARG A 147 10.85 -5.08 12.04
N SER A 148 9.77 -5.43 12.75
CA SER A 148 9.37 -6.84 12.92
C SER A 148 9.04 -7.53 11.59
N LEU A 149 8.45 -6.82 10.63
CA LEU A 149 8.17 -7.34 9.29
C LEU A 149 9.45 -7.58 8.49
N ILE A 150 10.43 -6.66 8.54
CA ILE A 150 11.75 -6.86 7.94
C ILE A 150 12.46 -8.05 8.59
N ASP A 151 12.45 -8.15 9.92
CA ASP A 151 13.06 -9.25 10.68
C ASP A 151 12.39 -10.60 10.35
N ALA A 152 11.09 -10.60 10.02
CA ALA A 152 10.36 -11.79 9.58
C ALA A 152 10.65 -12.21 8.13
N GLY A 153 11.39 -11.40 7.36
CA GLY A 153 11.81 -11.74 5.99
C GLY A 153 11.22 -10.88 4.88
N ALA A 154 10.53 -9.77 5.20
CA ALA A 154 10.05 -8.86 4.17
C ALA A 154 11.23 -8.26 3.38
N THR A 155 11.22 -8.41 2.06
CA THR A 155 12.23 -7.81 1.18
C THR A 155 12.03 -6.29 1.09
N VAL A 156 10.77 -5.87 1.00
CA VAL A 156 10.37 -4.46 0.94
C VAL A 156 8.99 -4.31 1.59
N ILE A 157 8.75 -3.16 2.22
CA ILE A 157 7.45 -2.81 2.78
C ILE A 157 6.96 -1.55 2.09
N ALA A 158 5.71 -1.56 1.64
CA ALA A 158 5.04 -0.42 1.03
C ALA A 158 3.67 -0.22 1.69
N GLY A 159 3.63 0.58 2.74
CA GLY A 159 2.42 0.84 3.52
C GLY A 159 1.50 1.87 2.88
N HIS A 160 0.25 1.91 3.32
CA HIS A 160 -0.72 2.95 2.97
C HIS A 160 -1.70 3.14 4.14
N SER A 161 -2.47 4.23 4.11
CA SER A 161 -3.57 4.62 5.03
C SER A 161 -3.51 6.12 5.34
N ALA A 162 -2.32 6.71 5.42
CA ALA A 162 -2.13 8.08 5.88
C ALA A 162 -2.65 9.14 4.87
N HIS A 163 -2.93 8.77 3.62
CA HIS A 163 -3.29 9.68 2.51
C HIS A 163 -2.20 10.70 2.16
N VAL A 164 -1.02 10.57 2.77
CA VAL A 164 0.13 11.47 2.56
C VAL A 164 1.36 10.60 2.48
N PHE A 165 2.15 10.75 1.43
CA PHE A 165 3.37 9.97 1.29
C PHE A 165 4.35 10.27 2.43
N HIS A 166 4.94 9.21 2.99
CA HIS A 166 5.95 9.30 4.05
C HIS A 166 7.36 9.18 3.47
N GLY A 167 8.36 9.33 4.36
CA GLY A 167 9.75 9.09 4.02
C GLY A 167 10.08 7.61 3.90
N VAL A 168 11.22 7.34 3.27
CA VAL A 168 11.79 6.00 3.12
C VAL A 168 12.80 5.77 4.25
N GLN A 169 12.70 4.63 4.94
CA GLN A 169 13.69 4.18 5.93
C GLN A 169 14.22 2.81 5.55
N GLY A 170 15.45 2.74 5.02
CA GLY A 170 15.95 1.47 4.46
C GLY A 170 14.94 0.93 3.44
N ARG A 171 14.52 -0.33 3.57
CA ARG A 171 13.61 -1.02 2.63
C ARG A 171 12.11 -0.78 2.93
N VAL A 172 11.77 0.31 3.61
CA VAL A 172 10.41 0.60 4.08
C VAL A 172 9.94 1.94 3.52
N LEU A 173 8.86 1.89 2.72
CA LEU A 173 8.02 3.02 2.38
C LEU A 173 6.83 3.00 3.35
N TYR A 174 6.81 3.94 4.30
CA TYR A 174 5.83 3.88 5.39
C TYR A 174 4.40 4.18 4.94
N ASP A 175 4.23 5.11 4.00
CA ASP A 175 2.96 5.39 3.38
C ASP A 175 3.19 5.86 1.96
N LEU A 176 2.47 5.29 1.00
CA LEU A 176 2.56 5.66 -0.41
C LEU A 176 1.80 6.95 -0.74
N GLY A 177 0.89 7.40 0.13
CA GLY A 177 -0.06 8.46 -0.17
C GLY A 177 -1.07 8.05 -1.25
N ASP A 178 -1.78 9.05 -1.78
CA ASP A 178 -2.84 8.82 -2.75
C ASP A 178 -2.32 8.83 -4.19
N PHE A 179 -2.92 7.99 -5.04
CA PHE A 179 -2.71 8.00 -6.49
C PHE A 179 -3.89 8.64 -7.23
N ILE A 180 -5.11 8.29 -6.84
CA ILE A 180 -6.37 8.89 -7.31
C ILE A 180 -7.32 8.93 -6.11
N ASP A 181 -7.79 10.12 -5.76
CA ASP A 181 -8.70 10.33 -4.65
C ASP A 181 -9.56 11.56 -4.93
N ASP A 182 -10.87 11.44 -4.71
CA ASP A 182 -11.85 12.52 -4.81
C ASP A 182 -12.33 12.99 -3.42
N TYR A 183 -11.66 12.54 -2.36
CA TYR A 183 -11.89 12.93 -0.98
C TYR A 183 -11.36 14.35 -0.65
N ALA A 184 -11.61 14.78 0.59
CA ALA A 184 -11.22 16.09 1.07
C ALA A 184 -9.70 16.30 1.04
N THR A 185 -9.29 17.46 0.50
CA THR A 185 -7.90 17.92 0.58
C THR A 185 -7.67 18.63 1.90
N GLU A 186 -6.68 18.17 2.66
CA GLU A 186 -6.16 18.84 3.85
C GLU A 186 -5.15 19.91 3.41
N PRO A 187 -5.44 21.23 3.59
CA PRO A 187 -4.64 22.30 2.99
C PRO A 187 -3.16 22.32 3.41
N ASP A 188 -2.87 21.90 4.64
CA ASP A 188 -1.51 21.88 5.18
C ASP A 188 -0.73 20.63 4.78
N LEU A 189 -1.42 19.48 4.69
CA LEU A 189 -0.81 18.20 4.34
C LEU A 189 -0.66 18.02 2.83
N ARG A 190 -1.51 18.70 2.05
CA ARG A 190 -1.51 18.67 0.58
C ARG A 190 -1.57 17.24 0.03
N ASN A 191 -2.52 16.44 0.51
CA ASN A 191 -2.80 15.11 -0.05
C ASN A 191 -3.30 15.16 -1.52
N ASP A 192 -3.55 16.36 -2.06
CA ASP A 192 -3.68 16.59 -3.50
C ASP A 192 -2.35 16.48 -4.28
N LEU A 193 -1.22 16.35 -3.59
CA LEU A 193 0.10 16.12 -4.18
C LEU A 193 0.62 14.75 -3.72
N GLY A 194 1.01 13.91 -4.68
CA GLY A 194 1.34 12.51 -4.45
C GLY A 194 2.65 12.07 -5.10
N LEU A 195 2.97 10.79 -4.91
CA LEU A 195 4.09 10.13 -5.58
C LEU A 195 3.64 8.77 -6.12
N LEU A 196 3.85 8.53 -7.41
CA LEU A 196 3.88 7.16 -7.93
C LEU A 196 5.27 6.59 -7.66
N PHE A 197 5.34 5.53 -6.87
CA PHE A 197 6.60 4.86 -6.58
C PHE A 197 6.89 3.75 -7.59
N VAL A 198 8.05 3.83 -8.24
CA VAL A 198 8.59 2.79 -9.11
C VAL A 198 9.73 2.11 -8.38
N LEU A 199 9.49 0.89 -7.93
CA LEU A 199 10.47 0.08 -7.22
C LEU A 199 11.23 -0.82 -8.21
N GLY A 200 12.57 -0.75 -8.16
CA GLY A 200 13.45 -1.70 -8.84
C GLY A 200 13.90 -2.80 -7.89
N LEU A 201 13.63 -4.05 -8.25
CA LEU A 201 14.09 -5.26 -7.57
C LEU A 201 15.03 -6.04 -8.51
N ASP A 202 16.07 -6.65 -7.95
CA ASP A 202 16.89 -7.68 -8.59
C ASP A 202 17.02 -8.91 -7.66
N ASP A 203 17.90 -9.84 -8.04
CA ASP A 203 18.19 -11.07 -7.29
C ASP A 203 18.88 -10.83 -5.93
N GLN A 204 19.44 -9.65 -5.71
CA GLN A 204 20.04 -9.24 -4.44
C GLN A 204 19.08 -8.42 -3.56
N GLY A 205 17.95 -7.97 -4.12
CA GLY A 205 16.86 -7.31 -3.41
C GLY A 205 16.47 -5.97 -4.03
N PRO A 206 15.97 -5.01 -3.24
CA PRO A 206 15.61 -3.70 -3.76
C PRO A 206 16.86 -2.88 -4.09
N VAL A 207 16.91 -2.36 -5.32
CA VAL A 207 18.04 -1.59 -5.87
C VAL A 207 17.79 -0.10 -5.78
N ARG A 208 16.58 0.33 -6.13
CA ARG A 208 16.19 1.74 -6.09
C ARG A 208 14.69 1.90 -6.01
N VAL A 209 14.26 3.04 -5.51
CA VAL A 209 12.89 3.52 -5.66
C VAL A 209 12.89 4.93 -6.23
N GLU A 210 12.02 5.13 -7.21
CA GLU A 210 11.81 6.42 -7.86
C GLU A 210 10.39 6.91 -7.52
N GLY A 211 10.29 8.08 -6.91
CA GLY A 211 9.04 8.81 -6.76
C GLY A 211 8.80 9.71 -7.97
N VAL A 212 7.72 9.45 -8.71
CA VAL A 212 7.24 10.30 -9.80
C VAL A 212 6.23 11.30 -9.21
N PRO A 213 6.51 12.62 -9.22
CA PRO A 213 5.62 13.63 -8.65
C PRO A 213 4.26 13.69 -9.35
N LEU A 214 3.19 13.61 -8.56
CA LEU A 214 1.80 13.62 -9.03
C LEU A 214 1.02 14.81 -8.47
N ARG A 215 0.05 15.26 -9.26
CA ARG A 215 -1.03 16.14 -8.83
C ARG A 215 -2.35 15.40 -9.01
N LEU A 216 -3.09 15.29 -7.91
CA LEU A 216 -4.42 14.72 -7.85
C LEU A 216 -5.43 15.86 -7.98
N GLU A 217 -6.41 15.61 -8.83
CA GLU A 217 -7.57 16.45 -9.13
C GLU A 217 -8.81 15.57 -9.05
N PHE A 218 -10.01 16.17 -9.09
CA PHE A 218 -11.25 15.41 -8.97
C PHE A 218 -11.34 14.32 -10.05
N CYS A 219 -11.25 13.06 -9.62
CA CYS A 219 -11.24 11.86 -10.46
C CYS A 219 -10.16 11.87 -11.57
N HIS A 220 -9.04 12.57 -11.37
CA HIS A 220 -7.99 12.72 -12.37
C HIS A 220 -6.62 12.88 -11.73
N THR A 221 -5.60 12.25 -12.31
CA THR A 221 -4.22 12.36 -11.84
C THR A 221 -3.32 12.72 -13.00
N ARG A 222 -2.51 13.76 -12.81
CA ARG A 222 -1.49 14.21 -13.77
C ARG A 222 -0.12 14.30 -13.09
N LEU A 223 0.92 14.53 -13.89
CA LEU A 223 2.23 14.88 -13.35
C LEU A 223 2.17 16.25 -12.67
N ALA A 224 2.88 16.37 -11.54
CA ALA A 224 3.02 17.64 -10.85
C ALA A 224 3.94 18.59 -11.65
N GLU A 225 3.60 19.87 -11.67
CA GLU A 225 4.34 20.89 -12.41
C GLU A 225 4.94 21.96 -11.49
N ARG A 226 6.12 22.47 -11.85
CA ARG A 226 6.74 23.68 -11.25
C ARG A 226 6.73 23.67 -9.72
N ASP A 227 5.92 24.53 -9.10
CA ASP A 227 5.84 24.70 -7.65
C ASP A 227 5.24 23.47 -6.95
N GLU A 228 4.39 22.70 -7.62
CA GLU A 228 3.85 21.42 -7.13
C GLU A 228 5.00 20.42 -6.99
N ALA A 229 5.78 20.22 -8.05
CA ALA A 229 6.93 19.32 -8.04
C ALA A 229 7.99 19.76 -7.01
N ALA A 230 8.26 21.08 -6.92
CA ALA A 230 9.20 21.62 -5.95
C ALA A 230 8.71 21.44 -4.49
N TRP A 231 7.40 21.50 -4.26
CA TRP A 231 6.81 21.21 -2.94
C TRP A 231 6.99 19.73 -2.58
N ILE A 232 6.68 18.82 -3.52
CA ILE A 232 6.82 17.37 -3.32
C ILE A 232 8.27 17.00 -3.03
N GLU A 233 9.23 17.53 -3.80
CA GLU A 233 10.67 17.31 -3.56
C GLU A 233 11.08 17.71 -2.14
N ARG A 234 10.70 18.92 -1.70
CA ARG A 234 11.03 19.40 -0.35
C ARG A 234 10.40 18.52 0.72
N ARG A 235 9.10 18.21 0.58
CA ARG A 235 8.35 17.40 1.54
C ARG A 235 8.93 15.99 1.67
N PHE A 236 9.25 15.35 0.55
CA PHE A 236 9.78 13.98 0.55
C PHE A 236 11.21 13.93 1.13
N ARG A 237 12.06 14.91 0.80
CA ARG A 237 13.38 15.06 1.46
C ARG A 237 13.26 15.26 2.96
N GLN A 238 12.35 16.13 3.40
CA GLN A 238 12.09 16.35 4.82
C GLN A 238 11.59 15.07 5.52
N ALA A 239 10.76 14.27 4.84
CA ALA A 239 10.26 13.01 5.38
C ALA A 239 11.36 11.93 5.49
N CYS A 240 12.33 11.93 4.56
CA CYS A 240 13.43 10.97 4.54
C CYS A 240 14.58 11.35 5.49
N ALA A 241 14.78 12.64 5.78
CA ALA A 241 15.89 13.14 6.58
C ALA A 241 16.01 12.51 8.00
N PRO A 242 14.91 12.29 8.77
CA PRO A 242 14.98 11.61 10.07
C PRO A 242 15.46 10.15 10.03
N PHE A 243 15.57 9.57 8.82
CA PHE A 243 15.99 8.20 8.58
C PHE A 243 17.36 8.12 7.89
N ASP A 244 18.10 9.24 7.84
CA ASP A 244 19.40 9.36 7.16
C ASP A 244 19.34 8.86 5.70
N THR A 245 18.20 9.07 5.04
CA THR A 245 17.96 8.62 3.66
C THR A 245 18.10 9.79 2.70
N ASP A 246 19.14 9.73 1.86
CA ASP A 246 19.40 10.73 0.83
C ASP A 246 18.47 10.55 -0.37
N VAL A 247 17.90 11.66 -0.83
CA VAL A 247 17.02 11.71 -2.01
C VAL A 247 17.67 12.54 -3.12
N ALA A 248 18.11 11.87 -4.17
CA ALA A 248 18.60 12.49 -5.39
C ALA A 248 17.43 12.91 -6.30
N VAL A 249 17.68 13.84 -7.22
CA VAL A 249 16.74 14.19 -8.29
C VAL A 249 17.37 13.80 -9.62
N ALA A 250 16.69 12.96 -10.40
CA ALA A 250 17.13 12.55 -11.71
C ALA A 250 15.94 12.53 -12.68
N ASN A 251 16.06 13.25 -13.80
CA ASN A 251 15.00 13.32 -14.83
C ASN A 251 13.61 13.66 -14.28
N GLY A 252 13.53 14.58 -13.31
CA GLY A 252 12.27 14.99 -12.67
C GLY A 252 11.69 13.97 -11.68
N ARG A 253 12.45 12.93 -11.32
CA ARG A 253 12.05 11.91 -10.33
C ARG A 253 12.90 12.03 -9.07
N LEU A 254 12.30 11.64 -7.95
CA LEU A 254 12.94 11.59 -6.64
C LEU A 254 13.51 10.18 -6.43
N VAL A 255 14.82 10.04 -6.35
CA VAL A 255 15.49 8.73 -6.38
C VAL A 255 16.15 8.45 -5.05
N VAL A 256 15.80 7.30 -4.46
CA VAL A 256 16.51 6.68 -3.34
C VAL A 256 17.12 5.38 -3.86
N THR A 257 18.42 5.21 -3.67
CA THR A 257 19.15 4.00 -4.07
C THR A 257 19.54 3.21 -2.84
N TRP A 258 19.26 1.91 -2.87
CA TRP A 258 19.81 0.95 -1.94
C TRP A 258 21.05 0.34 -2.60
N ARG A 259 22.12 0.18 -1.82
CA ARG A 259 23.35 -0.45 -2.33
C ARG A 259 23.19 -1.95 -2.46
#